data_AF-A0A928AZM2-F1
#
_entry.id   AF-A0A928AZM2-F1
#
_cell.length_a   1.000
_cell.length_b   1.000
_cell.length_c   1.000
_cell.angle_alpha   90.00
_cell.angle_beta   90.00
_cell.angle_gamma   90.00
#
_symmetry.space_group_name_H-M   'P 1'
#
loop_
_entity.id
_entity.type
_entity.pdbx_description
1 polymer ?
#
loop_
_entity_poly.entity_id
_entity_poly.type
_entity_poly.pdbx_seq_one_letter_code
_entity_poly.pdbx_strand_id
1 'polypeptide(L)'
;MGFFQKIADILAGTPTEEKVEKPVVETTDTKPEVEVEAPAEEKPVKRTRKSTTPKADDAEPAAKKPVVRKRTVKAKAEPEEEAEPKAEPKPTTRRKTVAPASPAVEVAAAEEKPAGQNILGKNIIEKEANLLKLIIAKLKENSDGNTNFEKKELTVYVANDNLFFDALMDNRFENTLIAKLDEQLGISFGSVKLCSGKPYKDLLTTEIFNNIFLHIKSNKVTSNIRKAVIYSVEGNGSLIESCYHLDSEHIKTLPMARYNIGRGSQPNMGAGPRRENHIAIDDNPACVGAAQNKYVSRAHAYITYSDHGGFILHLEQGGSRAAGKRTHIYRGGVPMELLNTMVPMPLKDGDYIVLSKFVHLLFSQED
;
A
#
# COMPACT_ATOMS: atom_id res chain seq x y z
N MET A 1 11.06 -41.29 -10.48
CA MET A 1 10.35 -40.83 -9.27
C MET A 1 10.99 -39.62 -8.56
N GLY A 2 12.16 -39.10 -8.96
CA GLY A 2 12.81 -37.97 -8.25
C GLY A 2 12.43 -36.54 -8.67
N PHE A 3 11.50 -36.35 -9.61
CA PHE A 3 11.16 -35.04 -10.17
C PHE A 3 9.96 -34.37 -9.46
N PHE A 4 9.02 -35.15 -8.95
CA PHE A 4 7.82 -34.63 -8.26
C PHE A 4 8.14 -34.08 -6.86
N GLN A 5 9.16 -34.59 -6.17
CA GLN A 5 9.52 -34.11 -4.83
C GLN A 5 10.08 -32.67 -4.85
N LYS A 6 10.88 -32.31 -5.87
CA LYS A 6 11.51 -30.99 -5.95
C LYS A 6 10.53 -29.85 -6.20
N ILE A 7 9.42 -30.10 -6.91
CA ILE A 7 8.39 -29.07 -7.13
C ILE A 7 7.58 -28.86 -5.84
N ALA A 8 7.29 -29.93 -5.10
CA ALA A 8 6.65 -29.84 -3.79
C ALA A 8 7.51 -29.03 -2.80
N ASP A 9 8.83 -29.22 -2.79
CA ASP A 9 9.75 -28.47 -1.91
C ASP A 9 9.78 -26.96 -2.23
N ILE A 10 9.68 -26.58 -3.52
CA ILE A 10 9.60 -25.16 -3.96
C ILE A 10 8.23 -24.55 -3.62
N LEU A 11 7.16 -25.35 -3.68
CA LEU A 11 5.83 -24.91 -3.27
C LEU A 11 5.68 -24.82 -1.75
N ALA A 12 6.43 -25.63 -0.99
CA ALA A 12 6.44 -25.66 0.48
C ALA A 12 7.28 -24.56 1.14
N GLY A 13 8.04 -23.77 0.37
CA GLY A 13 8.72 -22.57 0.88
C GLY A 13 9.85 -22.87 1.88
N THR A 14 10.57 -23.97 1.73
CA THR A 14 11.72 -24.26 2.59
C THR A 14 12.89 -23.32 2.24
N PRO A 15 13.40 -22.51 3.19
CA PRO A 15 14.55 -21.65 2.96
C PRO A 15 15.79 -22.53 2.80
N THR A 16 16.37 -22.52 1.61
CA THR A 16 17.66 -23.17 1.35
C THR A 16 18.74 -22.27 1.94
N GLU A 17 19.44 -22.75 2.99
CA GLU A 17 20.58 -22.06 3.58
C GLU A 17 21.74 -22.01 2.58
N GLU A 18 21.86 -20.87 1.91
CA GLU A 18 23.00 -20.57 1.04
C GLU A 18 24.17 -20.11 1.92
N LYS A 19 25.20 -20.97 2.04
CA LYS A 19 26.47 -20.62 2.68
C LYS A 19 27.16 -19.53 1.86
N VAL A 20 27.03 -18.29 2.32
CA VAL A 20 27.78 -17.15 1.78
C VAL A 20 29.23 -17.22 2.27
N GLU A 21 30.15 -17.59 1.37
CA GLU A 21 31.58 -17.36 1.56
C GLU A 21 31.86 -15.84 1.60
N LYS A 22 32.53 -15.41 2.67
CA LYS A 22 32.92 -14.00 2.86
C LYS A 22 34.09 -13.66 1.94
N PRO A 23 34.05 -12.56 1.19
CA PRO A 23 35.23 -12.05 0.50
C PRO A 23 36.17 -11.38 1.52
N VAL A 24 37.45 -11.74 1.43
CA VAL A 24 38.56 -11.08 2.11
C VAL A 24 38.77 -9.73 1.44
N VAL A 25 38.56 -8.63 2.18
CA VAL A 25 38.84 -7.27 1.72
C VAL A 25 40.18 -6.82 2.30
N GLU A 26 41.13 -6.59 1.41
CA GLU A 26 42.46 -6.05 1.67
C GLU A 26 42.36 -4.52 1.77
N THR A 27 42.60 -3.97 2.97
CA THR A 27 42.61 -2.52 3.22
C THR A 27 43.99 -1.95 2.91
N THR A 28 44.08 -1.06 1.92
CA THR A 28 45.26 -0.21 1.71
C THR A 28 44.96 1.19 2.22
N ASP A 29 45.72 1.60 3.24
CA ASP A 29 45.76 2.94 3.80
C ASP A 29 46.37 3.92 2.79
N THR A 30 45.66 5.00 2.46
CA THR A 30 46.28 6.20 1.89
C THR A 30 45.60 7.45 2.43
N LYS A 31 46.32 8.12 3.33
CA LYS A 31 46.04 9.44 3.89
C LYS A 31 46.51 10.52 2.90
N PRO A 32 45.69 11.52 2.55
CA PRO A 32 46.21 12.81 2.12
C PRO A 32 45.92 13.88 3.18
N GLU A 33 47.01 14.50 3.64
CA GLU A 33 47.00 15.80 4.29
C GLU A 33 46.60 16.87 3.28
N VAL A 34 45.59 17.66 3.62
CA VAL A 34 45.31 18.94 2.95
C VAL A 34 45.06 19.97 4.05
N GLU A 35 46.04 20.87 4.20
CA GLU A 35 45.91 22.15 4.88
C GLU A 35 44.84 23.00 4.20
N VAL A 36 43.90 23.55 4.96
CA VAL A 36 43.02 24.62 4.48
C VAL A 36 43.06 25.77 5.45
N GLU A 37 43.52 26.89 4.91
CA GLU A 37 43.66 28.21 5.51
C GLU A 37 42.32 28.76 6.03
N ALA A 38 42.39 29.44 7.18
CA ALA A 38 41.29 30.19 7.77
C ALA A 38 41.09 31.55 7.08
N PRO A 39 39.85 31.97 6.79
CA PRO A 39 39.58 33.35 6.45
C PRO A 39 39.02 34.15 7.64
N ALA A 40 39.78 35.20 7.95
CA ALA A 40 39.45 36.55 8.41
C ALA A 40 38.09 36.83 9.10
N GLU A 41 38.21 37.39 10.31
CA GLU A 41 37.19 38.10 11.07
C GLU A 41 36.60 39.31 10.31
N GLU A 42 35.27 39.33 10.13
CA GLU A 42 34.52 40.55 9.81
C GLU A 42 33.86 41.13 11.07
N LYS A 43 34.12 42.43 11.28
CA LYS A 43 33.67 43.24 12.42
C LYS A 43 32.19 43.62 12.32
N PRO A 44 31.47 43.75 13.46
CA PRO A 44 30.06 44.12 13.45
C PRO A 44 29.84 45.62 13.22
N VAL A 45 29.04 45.95 12.21
CA VAL A 45 28.52 47.29 11.94
C VAL A 45 27.43 47.65 12.96
N LYS A 46 27.73 48.63 13.82
CA LYS A 46 26.77 49.29 14.72
C LYS A 46 25.69 50.01 13.89
N ARG A 47 24.45 49.52 13.92
CA ARG A 47 23.27 50.30 13.51
C ARG A 47 22.52 50.81 14.75
N THR A 48 22.77 52.07 15.07
CA THR A 48 21.93 52.90 15.93
C THR A 48 20.56 53.13 15.27
N ARG A 49 19.48 52.66 15.89
CA ARG A 49 18.12 53.13 15.58
C ARG A 49 17.56 53.91 16.76
N LYS A 50 17.16 55.13 16.46
CA LYS A 50 16.57 56.14 17.33
C LYS A 50 15.31 55.62 18.02
N SER A 51 15.28 55.89 19.32
CA SER A 51 14.10 55.98 20.18
C SER A 51 13.15 57.08 19.71
N THR A 52 11.87 56.74 19.57
CA THR A 52 10.77 57.72 19.65
C THR A 52 9.63 57.09 20.44
N THR A 53 9.59 57.45 21.72
CA THR A 53 8.45 57.38 22.62
C THR A 53 7.36 58.34 22.13
N PRO A 54 6.08 58.03 22.39
CA PRO A 54 5.24 59.04 23.00
C PRO A 54 4.51 58.54 24.26
N LYS A 55 4.35 59.50 25.18
CA LYS A 55 3.48 59.57 26.37
C LYS A 55 2.08 59.00 26.08
N ALA A 56 1.52 58.13 26.91
CA ALA A 56 0.85 58.42 28.19
C ALA A 56 -0.37 59.33 27.99
N ASP A 57 -1.56 58.73 27.99
CA ASP A 57 -2.81 59.36 28.39
C ASP A 57 -3.64 58.37 29.20
N ASP A 58 -3.97 58.82 30.41
CA ASP A 58 -4.82 58.23 31.42
C ASP A 58 -6.28 58.13 30.94
N ALA A 59 -6.93 56.99 31.16
CA ALA A 59 -8.38 56.88 31.40
C ALA A 59 -8.80 55.44 31.74
N GLU A 60 -8.83 55.11 33.03
CA GLU A 60 -9.83 54.23 33.64
C GLU A 60 -10.83 55.14 34.41
N PRO A 61 -12.00 54.69 34.91
CA PRO A 61 -12.57 53.34 34.90
C PRO A 61 -14.08 53.26 34.55
N ALA A 62 -14.58 52.07 34.22
CA ALA A 62 -16.01 51.76 34.43
C ALA A 62 -16.24 50.25 34.57
N ALA A 63 -16.39 49.83 35.83
CA ALA A 63 -16.86 48.51 36.22
C ALA A 63 -18.27 48.24 35.67
N LYS A 64 -18.46 47.11 34.96
CA LYS A 64 -19.77 46.53 34.70
C LYS A 64 -19.87 45.13 35.30
N LYS A 65 -20.92 44.99 36.11
CA LYS A 65 -21.32 43.85 36.95
C LYS A 65 -21.55 42.56 36.14
N PRO A 66 -21.38 41.38 36.78
CA PRO A 66 -21.65 40.10 36.14
C PRO A 66 -23.16 39.80 36.08
N VAL A 67 -23.66 39.53 34.87
CA VAL A 67 -25.01 39.02 34.67
C VAL A 67 -24.98 37.50 34.80
N VAL A 68 -25.43 37.03 35.96
CA VAL A 68 -25.80 35.64 36.24
C VAL A 68 -27.03 35.31 35.40
N ARG A 69 -26.90 34.45 34.38
CA ARG A 69 -28.06 33.78 33.76
C ARG A 69 -28.04 32.30 34.11
N LYS A 70 -29.03 31.95 34.92
CA LYS A 70 -29.36 30.62 35.41
C LYS A 70 -29.63 29.66 34.24
N ARG A 71 -29.10 28.46 34.39
CA ARG A 71 -29.46 27.25 33.65
C ARG A 71 -30.97 27.00 33.76
N THR A 72 -31.59 26.58 32.66
CA THR A 72 -32.84 25.82 32.70
C THR A 72 -32.62 24.56 31.90
N VAL A 73 -32.43 23.46 32.63
CA VAL A 73 -32.39 22.10 32.11
C VAL A 73 -33.85 21.69 31.96
N LYS A 74 -34.30 21.39 30.74
CA LYS A 74 -35.59 20.75 30.51
C LYS A 74 -35.32 19.33 30.02
N ALA A 75 -35.40 18.40 30.96
CA ALA A 75 -35.47 16.97 30.68
C ALA A 75 -36.79 16.68 29.97
N LYS A 76 -36.73 15.98 28.84
CA LYS A 76 -37.88 15.31 28.25
C LYS A 76 -37.50 13.85 28.12
N ALA A 77 -38.11 13.05 29.00
CA ALA A 77 -38.11 11.60 28.94
C ALA A 77 -39.25 11.17 28.02
N GLU A 78 -38.95 10.33 27.04
CA GLU A 78 -39.91 9.49 26.32
C GLU A 78 -39.38 8.06 26.40
N PRO A 79 -40.18 7.07 26.83
CA PRO A 79 -39.79 5.67 26.81
C PRO A 79 -40.09 5.07 25.43
N GLU A 80 -39.10 4.41 24.84
CA GLU A 80 -39.29 3.55 23.67
C GLU A 80 -39.86 2.20 24.11
N GLU A 81 -40.88 1.79 23.36
CA GLU A 81 -41.68 0.59 23.47
C GLU A 81 -40.95 -0.58 22.80
N GLU A 82 -40.56 -1.59 23.58
CA GLU A 82 -40.03 -2.86 23.08
C GLU A 82 -41.14 -3.66 22.40
N ALA A 83 -40.99 -3.93 21.11
CA ALA A 83 -41.77 -4.92 20.38
C ALA A 83 -40.84 -6.02 19.84
N GLU A 84 -40.91 -7.19 20.47
CA GLU A 84 -40.49 -8.47 19.88
C GLU A 84 -41.25 -8.73 18.57
N PRO A 85 -40.69 -9.53 17.63
CA PRO A 85 -41.28 -10.87 17.50
C PRO A 85 -40.33 -12.00 17.05
N LYS A 86 -40.55 -13.16 17.69
CA LYS A 86 -40.86 -14.49 17.12
C LYS A 86 -39.97 -15.09 16.01
N ALA A 87 -39.17 -16.06 16.46
CA ALA A 87 -39.12 -17.47 16.05
C ALA A 87 -39.66 -17.95 14.68
N GLU A 88 -38.76 -18.67 13.98
CA GLU A 88 -38.93 -19.91 13.17
C GLU A 88 -39.73 -19.84 11.84
N PRO A 89 -39.45 -20.68 10.80
CA PRO A 89 -38.97 -22.07 10.90
C PRO A 89 -37.93 -22.58 9.86
N LYS A 90 -37.41 -23.78 10.16
CA LYS A 90 -36.69 -24.70 9.26
C LYS A 90 -37.58 -25.19 8.10
N PRO A 91 -36.96 -25.61 6.99
CA PRO A 91 -37.41 -26.81 6.28
C PRO A 91 -36.24 -27.80 6.05
N THR A 92 -36.25 -29.01 6.64
CA THR A 92 -36.84 -30.27 6.11
C THR A 92 -36.39 -30.71 4.70
N THR A 93 -35.50 -31.70 4.70
CA THR A 93 -35.58 -33.02 4.01
C THR A 93 -36.00 -33.08 2.53
N ARG A 94 -35.14 -33.62 1.65
CA ARG A 94 -35.16 -35.04 1.18
C ARG A 94 -34.38 -35.26 -0.12
N ARG A 95 -33.50 -36.27 -0.08
CA ARG A 95 -33.16 -37.31 -1.08
C ARG A 95 -33.73 -37.18 -2.52
N LYS A 96 -32.85 -37.39 -3.51
CA LYS A 96 -33.01 -38.51 -4.46
C LYS A 96 -31.69 -38.91 -5.15
N THR A 97 -31.23 -40.10 -4.79
CA THR A 97 -30.34 -40.98 -5.55
C THR A 97 -31.04 -41.48 -6.82
N VAL A 98 -30.43 -41.31 -8.00
CA VAL A 98 -30.60 -42.21 -9.16
C VAL A 98 -29.32 -42.19 -10.00
N ALA A 99 -28.60 -43.32 -10.00
CA ALA A 99 -27.87 -43.87 -11.15
C ALA A 99 -28.55 -45.23 -11.46
N PRO A 100 -28.22 -46.01 -12.50
CA PRO A 100 -27.28 -45.80 -13.62
C PRO A 100 -27.92 -46.13 -15.00
N ALA A 101 -27.22 -45.84 -16.11
CA ALA A 101 -27.36 -46.62 -17.35
C ALA A 101 -26.16 -46.38 -18.30
N SER A 102 -25.34 -47.41 -18.45
CA SER A 102 -24.45 -47.59 -19.61
C SER A 102 -25.29 -47.95 -20.85
N PRO A 103 -24.86 -47.53 -22.04
CA PRO A 103 -24.62 -48.48 -23.12
C PRO A 103 -23.27 -48.19 -23.83
N ALA A 104 -22.44 -49.20 -24.00
CA ALA A 104 -22.37 -50.06 -25.19
C ALA A 104 -21.54 -49.43 -26.33
N VAL A 105 -20.39 -50.07 -26.49
CA VAL A 105 -19.40 -50.04 -27.57
C VAL A 105 -20.04 -49.91 -28.97
N GLU A 106 -19.54 -48.97 -29.77
CA GLU A 106 -19.59 -49.07 -31.23
C GLU A 106 -18.25 -48.61 -31.81
N VAL A 107 -17.54 -49.57 -32.41
CA VAL A 107 -16.25 -49.40 -33.08
C VAL A 107 -16.55 -48.96 -34.51
N ALA A 108 -16.32 -47.69 -34.83
CA ALA A 108 -16.46 -47.15 -36.17
C ALA A 108 -15.09 -46.82 -36.78
N ALA A 109 -14.98 -47.17 -38.06
CA ALA A 109 -13.79 -47.27 -38.87
C ALA A 109 -13.00 -45.96 -39.04
N ALA A 110 -11.69 -46.12 -39.23
CA ALA A 110 -10.77 -45.07 -39.62
C ALA A 110 -11.06 -44.62 -41.06
N GLU A 111 -11.66 -43.44 -41.21
CA GLU A 111 -11.61 -42.67 -42.46
C GLU A 111 -10.32 -41.84 -42.50
N GLU A 112 -9.47 -42.14 -43.49
CA GLU A 112 -8.33 -41.31 -43.85
C GLU A 112 -8.82 -39.95 -44.35
N LYS A 113 -8.65 -38.91 -43.52
CA LYS A 113 -8.92 -37.53 -43.91
C LYS A 113 -7.89 -37.05 -44.94
N PRO A 114 -8.33 -36.41 -46.05
CA PRO A 114 -7.42 -35.82 -47.02
C PRO A 114 -6.60 -34.70 -46.37
N ALA A 115 -5.32 -34.62 -46.75
CA ALA A 115 -4.37 -33.61 -46.31
C ALA A 115 -4.90 -32.20 -46.62
N GLY A 116 -5.53 -31.59 -45.62
CA GLY A 116 -6.18 -30.30 -45.70
C GLY A 116 -5.17 -29.16 -45.77
N GLN A 117 -5.43 -28.23 -46.66
CA GLN A 117 -4.77 -26.94 -46.79
C GLN A 117 -4.69 -26.24 -45.42
N ASN A 118 -3.47 -25.91 -44.98
CA ASN A 118 -3.21 -25.14 -43.77
C ASN A 118 -3.79 -23.72 -43.91
N ILE A 119 -5.03 -23.53 -43.49
CA ILE A 119 -5.62 -22.20 -43.31
C ILE A 119 -4.88 -21.56 -42.12
N LEU A 120 -4.02 -20.61 -42.42
CA LEU A 120 -3.02 -20.01 -41.52
C LEU A 120 -3.59 -19.44 -40.19
N GLY A 121 -4.91 -19.31 -40.03
CA GLY A 121 -5.56 -18.81 -38.81
C GLY A 121 -6.28 -19.86 -37.95
N LYS A 122 -6.76 -20.98 -38.50
CA LYS A 122 -7.53 -21.98 -37.71
C LYS A 122 -6.65 -22.70 -36.70
N ASN A 123 -5.40 -22.95 -37.07
CA ASN A 123 -4.44 -23.62 -36.20
C ASN A 123 -4.03 -22.79 -34.98
N ILE A 124 -4.07 -21.45 -35.07
CA ILE A 124 -3.60 -20.58 -33.96
C ILE A 124 -4.61 -20.59 -32.82
N ILE A 125 -5.89 -20.40 -33.12
CA ILE A 125 -6.97 -20.39 -32.11
C ILE A 125 -7.03 -21.75 -31.39
N GLU A 126 -6.94 -22.84 -32.15
CA GLU A 126 -6.93 -24.20 -31.59
C GLU A 126 -5.67 -24.45 -30.74
N LYS A 127 -4.48 -23.99 -31.20
CA LYS A 127 -3.24 -24.05 -30.42
C LYS A 127 -3.34 -23.24 -29.12
N GLU A 128 -3.92 -22.04 -29.15
CA GLU A 128 -4.11 -21.18 -27.99
C GLU A 128 -5.04 -21.84 -26.95
N ALA A 129 -6.20 -22.34 -27.40
CA ALA A 129 -7.14 -23.05 -26.53
C ALA A 129 -6.52 -24.31 -25.93
N ASN A 130 -5.73 -25.06 -26.72
CA ASN A 130 -5.01 -26.23 -26.24
C ASN A 130 -3.92 -25.85 -25.24
N LEU A 131 -3.14 -24.79 -25.50
CA LEU A 131 -2.13 -24.28 -24.57
C LEU A 131 -2.76 -23.92 -23.23
N LEU A 132 -3.86 -23.16 -23.24
CA LEU A 132 -4.57 -22.77 -22.02
C LEU A 132 -5.05 -23.98 -21.22
N LYS A 133 -5.65 -24.98 -21.89
CA LYS A 133 -6.06 -26.24 -21.28
C LYS A 133 -4.89 -26.97 -20.62
N LEU A 134 -3.75 -27.04 -21.30
CA LEU A 134 -2.57 -27.72 -20.80
C LEU A 134 -1.90 -26.98 -19.63
N ILE A 135 -1.86 -25.64 -19.64
CA ILE A 135 -1.38 -24.83 -18.51
C ILE A 135 -2.24 -25.11 -17.28
N ILE A 136 -3.57 -25.07 -17.41
CA ILE A 136 -4.49 -25.31 -16.30
C ILE A 136 -4.34 -26.73 -15.76
N ALA A 137 -4.27 -27.73 -16.65
CA ALA A 137 -4.04 -29.12 -16.25
C ALA A 137 -2.74 -29.28 -15.46
N LYS A 138 -1.64 -28.67 -15.94
CA LYS A 138 -0.34 -28.75 -15.28
C LYS A 138 -0.30 -28.04 -13.92
N LEU A 139 -0.98 -26.90 -13.80
CA LEU A 139 -1.09 -26.20 -12.51
C LEU A 139 -1.96 -26.99 -11.53
N LYS A 140 -3.07 -27.57 -12.01
CA LYS A 140 -3.96 -28.41 -11.20
C LYS A 140 -3.27 -29.66 -10.66
N GLU A 141 -2.38 -30.28 -11.43
CA GLU A 141 -1.56 -31.42 -11.00
C GLU A 141 -0.59 -31.05 -9.85
N ASN A 142 -0.17 -29.79 -9.77
CA ASN A 142 0.82 -29.33 -8.79
C ASN A 142 0.21 -28.51 -7.65
N SER A 143 -1.09 -28.19 -7.70
CA SER A 143 -1.77 -27.45 -6.65
C SER A 143 -2.38 -28.40 -5.63
N ASP A 144 -1.74 -28.56 -4.46
CA ASP A 144 -2.30 -29.30 -3.32
C ASP A 144 -3.45 -28.55 -2.60
N GLY A 145 -4.12 -27.62 -3.29
CA GLY A 145 -5.25 -26.85 -2.79
C GLY A 145 -4.93 -25.74 -1.76
N ASN A 146 -3.66 -25.59 -1.34
CA ASN A 146 -3.30 -24.66 -0.25
C ASN A 146 -2.14 -23.69 -0.58
N THR A 147 -1.85 -23.45 -1.86
CA THR A 147 -0.76 -22.55 -2.27
C THR A 147 -1.32 -21.18 -2.67
N ASN A 148 -0.93 -20.14 -1.92
CA ASN A 148 -1.18 -18.75 -2.32
C ASN A 148 -0.20 -18.39 -3.47
N PHE A 149 -0.75 -18.07 -4.65
CA PHE A 149 0.00 -17.65 -5.85
C PHE A 149 0.02 -16.14 -6.08
N GLU A 150 -0.67 -15.35 -5.25
CA GLU A 150 -0.77 -13.88 -5.39
C GLU A 150 0.59 -13.19 -5.31
N LYS A 151 1.56 -13.82 -4.65
CA LYS A 151 2.95 -13.36 -4.55
C LYS A 151 3.89 -14.07 -5.52
N LYS A 152 3.37 -14.74 -6.55
CA LYS A 152 4.15 -15.47 -7.56
C LYS A 152 3.97 -14.84 -8.94
N GLU A 153 5.01 -14.92 -9.76
CA GLU A 153 4.97 -14.58 -11.18
C GLU A 153 4.94 -15.89 -11.98
N LEU A 154 3.93 -16.05 -12.85
CA LEU A 154 3.87 -17.11 -13.84
C LEU A 154 4.45 -16.60 -15.15
N THR A 155 5.57 -17.16 -15.59
CA THR A 155 6.16 -16.87 -16.90
C THR A 155 5.91 -18.04 -17.85
N VAL A 156 5.35 -17.75 -19.03
CA VAL A 156 5.19 -18.72 -20.12
C VAL A 156 6.21 -18.40 -21.22
N TYR A 157 7.16 -19.31 -21.43
CA TYR A 157 8.16 -19.21 -22.48
C TYR A 157 7.69 -19.92 -23.74
N VAL A 158 7.72 -19.24 -24.89
CA VAL A 158 7.43 -19.83 -26.21
C VAL A 158 8.73 -19.87 -27.01
N ALA A 159 9.35 -21.04 -27.10
CA ALA A 159 10.61 -21.20 -27.80
C ALA A 159 10.41 -21.63 -29.26
N ASN A 160 11.12 -20.97 -30.17
CA ASN A 160 11.21 -21.30 -31.59
C ASN A 160 9.89 -21.18 -32.40
N ASP A 161 8.84 -20.54 -31.88
CA ASP A 161 7.60 -20.26 -32.63
C ASP A 161 7.20 -18.78 -32.45
N ASN A 162 7.93 -17.87 -33.09
CA ASN A 162 7.72 -16.43 -32.99
C ASN A 162 6.35 -16.01 -33.52
N LEU A 163 5.86 -16.64 -34.60
CA LEU A 163 4.54 -16.36 -35.16
C LEU A 163 3.43 -16.66 -34.16
N PHE A 164 3.55 -17.78 -33.44
CA PHE A 164 2.59 -18.10 -32.39
C PHE A 164 2.73 -17.16 -31.19
N PHE A 165 3.96 -16.81 -30.78
CA PHE A 165 4.17 -15.82 -29.72
C PHE A 165 3.53 -14.46 -30.03
N ASP A 166 3.75 -13.94 -31.24
CA ASP A 166 3.17 -12.67 -31.69
C ASP A 166 1.63 -12.74 -31.66
N ALA A 167 1.05 -13.86 -32.10
CA ALA A 167 -0.40 -14.05 -32.02
C ALA A 167 -0.93 -14.08 -30.58
N LEU A 168 -0.19 -14.67 -29.62
CA LEU A 168 -0.57 -14.64 -28.20
C LEU A 168 -0.51 -13.21 -27.63
N MET A 169 0.46 -12.41 -28.05
CA MET A 169 0.58 -11.01 -27.65
C MET A 169 -0.59 -10.18 -28.21
N ASP A 170 -0.90 -10.34 -29.50
CA ASP A 170 -2.00 -9.63 -30.17
C ASP A 170 -3.36 -9.96 -29.55
N ASN A 171 -3.58 -11.23 -29.19
CA ASN A 171 -4.81 -11.69 -28.54
C ASN A 171 -4.87 -11.38 -27.03
N ARG A 172 -3.85 -10.72 -26.47
CA ARG A 172 -3.72 -10.47 -25.02
C ARG A 172 -3.93 -11.74 -24.19
N PHE A 173 -3.31 -12.83 -24.62
CA PHE A 173 -3.47 -14.17 -24.02
C PHE A 173 -3.27 -14.17 -22.51
N GLU A 174 -2.39 -13.32 -21.97
CA GLU A 174 -2.18 -13.14 -20.52
C GLU A 174 -3.48 -12.87 -19.76
N ASN A 175 -4.35 -11.98 -20.26
CA ASN A 175 -5.61 -11.65 -19.61
C ASN A 175 -6.60 -12.82 -19.65
N THR A 176 -6.66 -13.51 -20.80
CA THR A 176 -7.49 -14.71 -20.97
C THR A 176 -7.04 -15.82 -20.03
N LEU A 177 -5.72 -16.00 -19.90
CA LEU A 177 -5.13 -16.98 -18.99
C LEU A 177 -5.44 -16.62 -17.54
N ILE A 178 -5.25 -15.36 -17.12
CA ILE A 178 -5.60 -14.89 -15.76
C ILE A 178 -7.07 -15.18 -15.44
N ALA A 179 -7.99 -14.78 -16.32
CA ALA A 179 -9.42 -15.00 -16.12
C ALA A 179 -9.77 -16.49 -16.00
N LYS A 180 -9.14 -17.35 -16.82
CA LYS A 180 -9.41 -18.80 -16.79
C LYS A 180 -8.78 -19.51 -15.59
N LEU A 181 -7.64 -19.04 -15.09
CA LEU A 181 -7.04 -19.55 -13.86
C LEU A 181 -7.92 -19.26 -12.65
N ASP A 182 -8.48 -18.04 -12.58
CA ASP A 182 -9.42 -17.65 -11.53
C ASP A 182 -10.72 -18.47 -11.62
N GLU A 183 -11.33 -18.55 -12.81
CA GLU A 183 -12.59 -19.27 -13.04
C GLU A 183 -12.49 -20.78 -12.72
N GLN A 184 -11.40 -21.44 -13.14
CA GLN A 184 -11.31 -22.91 -13.06
C GLN A 184 -10.58 -23.43 -11.82
N LEU A 185 -9.61 -22.68 -11.32
CA LEU A 185 -8.77 -23.11 -10.19
C LEU A 185 -8.97 -22.25 -8.94
N GLY A 186 -9.61 -21.07 -9.05
CA GLY A 186 -9.66 -20.10 -7.95
C GLY A 186 -8.27 -19.58 -7.58
N ILE A 187 -7.34 -19.56 -8.54
CA ILE A 187 -5.95 -19.16 -8.33
C ILE A 187 -5.69 -17.83 -9.04
N SER A 188 -5.17 -16.86 -8.28
CA SER A 188 -4.65 -15.60 -8.78
C SER A 188 -3.13 -15.56 -8.69
N PHE A 189 -2.46 -15.17 -9.78
CA PHE A 189 -1.04 -14.87 -9.77
C PHE A 189 -0.82 -13.37 -9.59
N GLY A 190 0.26 -12.99 -8.90
CA GLY A 190 0.63 -11.57 -8.76
C GLY A 190 1.02 -10.93 -10.10
N SER A 191 1.57 -11.72 -11.01
CA SER A 191 1.74 -11.34 -12.41
C SER A 191 1.83 -12.56 -13.32
N VAL A 192 1.39 -12.40 -14.56
CA VAL A 192 1.58 -13.38 -15.65
C VAL A 192 2.38 -12.69 -16.74
N LYS A 193 3.40 -13.34 -17.28
CA LYS A 193 4.25 -12.81 -18.35
C LYS A 193 4.46 -13.82 -19.46
N LEU A 194 4.42 -13.35 -20.70
CA LEU A 194 4.87 -14.08 -21.87
C LEU A 194 6.31 -13.71 -22.23
N CYS A 195 7.12 -14.70 -22.57
CA CYS A 195 8.50 -14.51 -23.02
C CYS A 195 8.76 -15.32 -24.30
N SER A 196 9.37 -14.69 -25.30
CA SER A 196 9.85 -15.37 -26.49
C SER A 196 11.22 -16.01 -26.23
N GLY A 197 11.45 -17.21 -26.78
CA GLY A 197 12.75 -17.88 -26.70
C GLY A 197 12.83 -18.96 -25.63
N LYS A 198 14.00 -19.59 -25.52
CA LYS A 198 14.24 -20.68 -24.56
C LYS A 198 14.48 -20.11 -23.16
N PRO A 199 13.99 -20.77 -22.10
CA PRO A 199 14.35 -20.38 -20.74
C PRO A 199 15.85 -20.54 -20.51
N TYR A 200 16.40 -19.75 -19.58
CA TYR A 200 17.79 -19.92 -19.12
C TYR A 200 17.99 -21.31 -18.50
N LYS A 201 19.17 -21.92 -18.69
CA LYS A 201 19.45 -23.31 -18.29
C LYS A 201 19.29 -23.57 -16.79
N ASP A 202 19.42 -22.52 -16.01
CA ASP A 202 19.47 -22.51 -14.55
C ASP A 202 18.07 -22.32 -13.94
N LEU A 203 17.05 -22.05 -14.77
CA LEU A 203 15.67 -21.91 -14.32
C LEU A 203 14.98 -23.27 -14.21
N LEU A 204 14.23 -23.45 -13.12
CA LEU A 204 13.39 -24.63 -12.91
C LEU A 204 12.10 -24.47 -13.71
N THR A 205 12.14 -24.93 -14.96
CA THR A 205 10.99 -24.86 -15.87
C THR A 205 10.29 -26.20 -16.03
N THR A 206 8.98 -26.15 -16.23
CA THR A 206 8.17 -27.32 -16.60
C THR A 206 7.76 -27.19 -18.06
N GLU A 207 8.22 -28.09 -18.92
CA GLU A 207 7.75 -28.15 -20.30
C GLU A 207 6.30 -28.65 -20.34
N ILE A 208 5.45 -27.95 -21.08
CA ILE A 208 4.05 -28.35 -21.28
C ILE A 208 3.89 -29.06 -22.62
N PHE A 209 4.34 -28.42 -23.70
CA PHE A 209 4.04 -28.81 -25.07
C PHE A 209 4.88 -28.01 -26.07
N ASN A 210 5.45 -28.68 -27.08
CA ASN A 210 6.10 -28.07 -28.25
C ASN A 210 7.03 -26.88 -27.96
N ASN A 211 8.04 -27.08 -27.11
CA ASN A 211 8.97 -26.00 -26.71
C ASN A 211 8.28 -24.82 -25.98
N ILE A 212 7.14 -25.06 -25.33
CA ILE A 212 6.51 -24.12 -24.42
C ILE A 212 6.78 -24.56 -22.98
N PHE A 213 7.31 -23.64 -22.18
CA PHE A 213 7.76 -23.90 -20.82
C PHE A 213 7.07 -22.97 -19.81
N LEU A 214 6.71 -23.50 -18.65
CA LEU A 214 6.28 -22.71 -17.50
C LEU A 214 7.42 -22.51 -16.54
N HIS A 215 7.49 -21.31 -16.00
CA HIS A 215 8.33 -20.98 -14.87
C HIS A 215 7.47 -20.24 -13.85
N ILE A 216 7.46 -20.73 -12.62
CA ILE A 216 6.82 -20.05 -11.51
C ILE A 216 7.93 -19.62 -10.58
N LYS A 217 8.14 -18.31 -10.47
CA LYS A 217 9.01 -17.76 -9.45
C LYS A 217 8.19 -17.08 -8.38
N SER A 218 8.67 -17.14 -7.14
CA SER A 218 8.20 -16.19 -6.14
C SER A 218 8.47 -14.81 -6.70
N ASN A 219 7.42 -14.02 -6.88
CA ASN A 219 7.57 -12.61 -7.10
C ASN A 219 8.04 -12.10 -5.73
N LYS A 220 9.36 -12.15 -5.51
CA LYS A 220 10.00 -11.26 -4.56
C LYS A 220 9.71 -9.88 -5.13
N VAL A 221 8.50 -9.38 -4.89
CA VAL A 221 8.29 -7.97 -4.72
C VAL A 221 9.30 -7.67 -3.63
N THR A 222 10.48 -7.21 -4.05
CA THR A 222 11.37 -6.51 -3.16
C THR A 222 10.49 -5.37 -2.71
N SER A 223 9.81 -5.55 -1.58
CA SER A 223 9.16 -4.44 -0.91
C SER A 223 10.35 -3.55 -0.61
N ASN A 224 10.54 -2.55 -1.48
CA ASN A 224 11.54 -1.55 -1.27
C ASN A 224 11.11 -0.93 0.04
N ILE A 225 11.81 -1.29 1.12
CA ILE A 225 11.49 -0.78 2.44
C ILE A 225 11.75 0.70 2.33
N ARG A 226 10.67 1.48 2.28
CA ARG A 226 10.76 2.93 2.20
C ARG A 226 10.67 3.46 3.60
N LYS A 227 11.63 4.34 3.91
CA LYS A 227 11.65 5.08 5.15
C LYS A 227 11.47 6.56 4.85
N ALA A 228 10.91 7.27 5.81
CA ALA A 228 10.72 8.70 5.74
C ALA A 228 10.73 9.29 7.14
N VAL A 229 10.93 10.59 7.22
CA VAL A 229 10.91 11.34 8.48
C VAL A 229 9.96 12.52 8.35
N ILE A 230 9.18 12.75 9.40
CA ILE A 230 8.38 13.94 9.59
C ILE A 230 9.10 14.86 10.57
N TYR A 231 9.41 16.07 10.13
CA TYR A 231 9.97 17.13 10.97
C TYR A 231 8.94 18.23 11.23
N SER A 232 9.04 18.90 12.38
CA SER A 232 8.35 20.16 12.59
C SER A 232 9.07 21.30 11.88
N VAL A 233 8.33 22.26 11.34
CA VAL A 233 8.90 23.49 10.78
C VAL A 233 8.91 24.57 11.86
N GLU A 234 10.08 25.18 12.09
CA GLU A 234 10.27 26.18 13.12
C GLU A 234 9.29 27.36 12.97
N GLY A 235 8.68 27.79 14.09
CA GLY A 235 7.70 28.89 14.13
C GLY A 235 6.27 28.50 13.72
N ASN A 236 6.08 27.29 13.17
CA ASN A 236 4.82 26.81 12.63
C ASN A 236 4.27 25.63 13.46
N GLY A 237 4.11 25.87 14.77
CA GLY A 237 3.67 24.85 15.72
C GLY A 237 4.82 23.96 16.21
N SER A 238 4.45 22.89 16.91
CA SER A 238 5.42 21.95 17.49
C SER A 238 4.88 20.52 17.55
N LEU A 239 5.82 19.59 17.48
CA LEU A 239 5.61 18.17 17.70
C LEU A 239 6.03 17.82 19.13
N ILE A 240 5.48 16.72 19.69
CA ILE A 240 5.93 16.20 20.98
C ILE A 240 7.37 15.68 20.88
N GLU A 241 7.65 14.92 19.83
CA GLU A 241 9.01 14.48 19.48
C GLU A 241 9.65 15.44 18.48
N SER A 242 10.97 15.50 18.43
CA SER A 242 11.69 16.35 17.46
C SER A 242 11.42 15.94 16.01
N CYS A 243 11.23 14.64 15.76
CA CYS A 243 10.87 14.06 14.49
C CYS A 243 10.16 12.70 14.67
N TYR A 244 9.50 12.21 13.60
CA TYR A 244 8.88 10.89 13.58
C TYR A 244 9.34 10.10 12.36
N HIS A 245 9.91 8.91 12.59
CA HIS A 245 10.29 7.98 11.52
C HIS A 245 9.09 7.15 11.08
N LEU A 246 8.91 7.08 9.76
CA LEU A 246 7.92 6.27 9.09
C LEU A 246 8.64 5.14 8.38
N ASP A 247 8.13 3.92 8.50
CA ASP A 247 8.71 2.74 7.87
C ASP A 247 7.58 1.92 7.23
N SER A 248 7.76 1.59 5.95
CA SER A 248 6.76 0.87 5.15
C SER A 248 6.45 -0.55 5.62
N GLU A 249 7.35 -1.19 6.37
CA GLU A 249 7.11 -2.49 7.00
C GLU A 249 6.50 -2.31 8.39
N HIS A 250 7.03 -1.38 9.20
CA HIS A 250 6.47 -1.10 10.53
C HIS A 250 5.00 -0.67 10.46
N ILE A 251 4.62 0.12 9.46
CA ILE A 251 3.23 0.57 9.31
C ILE A 251 2.25 -0.60 9.20
N LYS A 252 2.66 -1.75 8.65
CA LYS A 252 1.83 -2.95 8.50
C LYS A 252 1.50 -3.61 9.85
N THR A 253 2.32 -3.38 10.87
CA THR A 253 2.07 -3.91 12.22
C THR A 253 1.15 -3.02 13.06
N LEU A 254 0.85 -1.80 12.60
CA LEU A 254 0.00 -0.86 13.30
C LEU A 254 -1.50 -1.17 13.08
N PRO A 255 -2.38 -0.80 14.03
CA PRO A 255 -3.81 -0.90 13.83
C PRO A 255 -4.27 -0.18 12.56
N MET A 256 -4.98 -0.89 11.69
CA MET A 256 -5.45 -0.39 10.38
C MET A 256 -4.32 0.02 9.42
N ALA A 257 -3.08 -0.44 9.66
CA ALA A 257 -1.91 -0.18 8.83
C ALA A 257 -1.67 1.32 8.52
N ARG A 258 -1.71 2.18 9.55
CA ARG A 258 -1.60 3.64 9.37
C ARG A 258 -0.90 4.41 10.52
N TYR A 259 -0.26 5.51 10.16
CA TYR A 259 0.26 6.52 11.10
C TYR A 259 -0.78 7.62 11.35
N ASN A 260 -1.35 7.68 12.55
CA ASN A 260 -2.33 8.69 12.91
C ASN A 260 -1.67 10.03 13.23
N ILE A 261 -2.21 11.13 12.69
CA ILE A 261 -1.77 12.50 12.93
C ILE A 261 -2.84 13.26 13.70
N GLY A 262 -2.44 13.89 14.80
CA GLY A 262 -3.34 14.72 15.59
C GLY A 262 -2.68 15.37 16.80
N ARG A 263 -3.47 16.17 17.51
CA ARG A 263 -3.03 16.86 18.74
C ARG A 263 -3.06 15.93 19.95
N GLY A 264 -1.94 15.85 20.66
CA GLY A 264 -1.69 14.94 21.78
C GLY A 264 -1.35 13.52 21.30
N SER A 265 -0.49 12.80 22.04
CA SER A 265 -0.11 11.42 21.72
C SER A 265 -1.25 10.42 21.96
N GLN A 266 -1.98 10.59 23.07
CA GLN A 266 -3.14 9.75 23.42
C GLN A 266 -4.36 10.60 23.80
N PRO A 267 -4.94 11.34 22.85
CA PRO A 267 -6.04 12.23 23.15
C PRO A 267 -7.27 11.47 23.66
N ASN A 268 -7.89 12.02 24.71
CA ASN A 268 -9.18 11.53 25.16
C ASN A 268 -10.28 11.92 24.14
N MET A 269 -10.88 10.92 23.50
CA MET A 269 -11.95 11.08 22.51
C MET A 269 -13.36 11.04 23.13
N GLY A 270 -13.47 11.04 24.46
CA GLY A 270 -14.75 10.95 25.18
C GLY A 270 -15.02 9.53 25.65
N ALA A 271 -16.18 8.97 25.29
CA ALA A 271 -16.62 7.63 25.73
C ALA A 271 -15.95 6.45 24.99
N GLY A 272 -15.14 6.72 23.97
CA GLY A 272 -14.47 5.69 23.16
C GLY A 272 -13.07 5.32 23.66
N PRO A 273 -12.46 4.27 23.09
CA PRO A 273 -11.07 3.92 23.36
C PRO A 273 -10.15 5.12 23.04
N ARG A 274 -9.07 5.24 23.82
CA ARG A 274 -8.05 6.26 23.56
C ARG A 274 -7.46 5.99 22.18
N ARG A 275 -7.45 7.03 21.34
CA ARG A 275 -6.76 7.01 20.06
C ARG A 275 -5.27 7.23 20.32
N GLU A 276 -4.42 6.51 19.63
CA GLU A 276 -2.99 6.78 19.58
C GLU A 276 -2.66 7.57 18.31
N ASN A 277 -2.01 8.72 18.48
CA ASN A 277 -1.44 9.51 17.40
C ASN A 277 0.06 9.22 17.31
N HIS A 278 0.45 8.47 16.29
CA HIS A 278 1.85 8.13 16.02
C HIS A 278 2.69 9.36 15.64
N ILE A 279 2.05 10.39 15.06
CA ILE A 279 2.65 11.70 14.80
C ILE A 279 1.85 12.72 15.61
N ALA A 280 2.38 13.09 16.77
CA ALA A 280 1.67 13.88 17.76
C ALA A 280 2.09 15.35 17.75
N ILE A 281 1.12 16.24 17.51
CA ILE A 281 1.29 17.68 17.72
C ILE A 281 1.22 17.96 19.23
N ASP A 282 2.16 18.77 19.74
CA ASP A 282 2.25 19.06 21.17
C ASP A 282 0.97 19.76 21.68
N ASP A 283 0.39 19.20 22.74
CA ASP A 283 -0.82 19.70 23.37
C ASP A 283 -0.57 20.35 24.75
N ASN A 284 0.70 20.44 25.16
CA ASN A 284 1.12 21.18 26.34
C ASN A 284 0.88 22.70 26.12
N PRO A 285 0.07 23.37 26.95
CA PRO A 285 -0.19 24.79 26.80
C PRO A 285 1.05 25.68 27.02
N ALA A 286 2.11 25.15 27.65
CA ALA A 286 3.37 25.84 27.87
C ALA A 286 4.39 25.67 26.74
N CYS A 287 4.11 24.85 25.72
CA CYS A 287 5.06 24.62 24.64
C CYS A 287 5.17 25.84 23.69
N VAL A 288 6.33 25.96 23.07
CA VAL A 288 6.53 26.88 21.96
C VAL A 288 5.66 26.38 20.80
N GLY A 289 4.67 27.17 20.38
CA GLY A 289 3.72 26.78 19.34
C GLY A 289 2.32 26.39 19.83
N ALA A 290 2.04 26.42 21.14
CA ALA A 290 0.72 26.08 21.68
C ALA A 290 -0.44 26.88 21.03
N ALA A 291 -0.19 28.15 20.68
CA ALA A 291 -1.16 29.01 20.01
C ALA A 291 -1.54 28.52 18.61
N GLN A 292 -0.60 27.89 17.89
CA GLN A 292 -0.77 27.27 16.58
C GLN A 292 -1.39 25.87 16.72
N ASN A 293 -0.88 25.06 17.65
CA ASN A 293 -1.27 23.67 17.82
C ASN A 293 -2.74 23.49 18.19
N LYS A 294 -3.35 24.48 18.87
CA LYS A 294 -4.78 24.43 19.25
C LYS A 294 -5.73 24.29 18.05
N TYR A 295 -5.29 24.65 16.84
CA TYR A 295 -6.11 24.54 15.62
C TYR A 295 -6.08 23.14 15.00
N VAL A 296 -5.11 22.28 15.37
CA VAL A 296 -5.07 20.88 14.92
C VAL A 296 -6.08 20.06 15.72
N SER A 297 -6.75 19.12 15.04
CA SER A 297 -7.70 18.20 15.70
C SER A 297 -6.96 17.09 16.43
N ARG A 298 -7.60 16.51 17.45
CA ARG A 298 -7.12 15.26 18.08
C ARG A 298 -7.06 14.10 17.09
N ALA A 299 -7.94 14.12 16.09
CA ALA A 299 -8.02 13.18 14.98
C ALA A 299 -8.10 14.00 13.69
N HIS A 300 -6.95 14.27 13.06
CA HIS A 300 -6.84 15.28 12.02
C HIS A 300 -6.56 14.68 10.64
N ALA A 301 -5.55 13.81 10.56
CA ALA A 301 -5.14 13.13 9.33
C ALA A 301 -4.52 11.77 9.69
N TYR A 302 -4.17 10.98 8.68
CA TYR A 302 -3.32 9.80 8.85
C TYR A 302 -2.53 9.54 7.56
N ILE A 303 -1.43 8.79 7.69
CA ILE A 303 -0.61 8.34 6.56
C ILE A 303 -0.76 6.82 6.44
N THR A 304 -0.96 6.33 5.21
CA THR A 304 -0.89 4.91 4.85
C THR A 304 0.31 4.68 3.93
N TYR A 305 0.57 3.43 3.59
CA TYR A 305 1.61 3.06 2.64
C TYR A 305 1.04 2.17 1.54
N SER A 306 1.48 2.40 0.29
CA SER A 306 1.24 1.48 -0.83
C SER A 306 2.52 1.31 -1.65
N ASP A 307 2.77 0.10 -2.14
CA ASP A 307 3.98 -0.21 -2.91
C ASP A 307 4.11 0.65 -4.18
N HIS A 308 2.98 1.04 -4.77
CA HIS A 308 2.94 1.89 -5.97
C HIS A 308 2.99 3.38 -5.65
N GLY A 309 2.34 3.81 -4.57
CA GLY A 309 2.15 5.22 -4.22
C GLY A 309 3.10 5.78 -3.17
N GLY A 310 3.88 4.92 -2.50
CA GLY A 310 4.70 5.29 -1.35
C GLY A 310 3.82 5.64 -0.13
N PHE A 311 4.26 6.62 0.65
CA PHE A 311 3.47 7.15 1.75
C PHE A 311 2.35 8.06 1.23
N ILE A 312 1.13 7.84 1.70
CA ILE A 312 -0.06 8.51 1.21
C ILE A 312 -0.77 9.20 2.37
N LEU A 313 -0.99 10.51 2.27
CA LEU A 313 -1.71 11.31 3.25
C LEU A 313 -3.23 11.23 3.01
N HIS A 314 -3.96 10.91 4.07
CA HIS A 314 -5.41 10.91 4.13
C HIS A 314 -5.91 11.94 5.14
N LEU A 315 -7.06 12.53 4.83
CA LEU A 315 -7.76 13.44 5.73
C LEU A 315 -8.75 12.69 6.61
N GLU A 316 -8.84 13.06 7.88
CA GLU A 316 -9.97 12.64 8.72
C GLU A 316 -11.01 13.75 8.85
N GLN A 317 -12.18 13.42 9.39
CA GLN A 317 -13.26 14.39 9.58
C GLN A 317 -12.80 15.61 10.38
N GLY A 318 -11.93 15.44 11.38
CA GLY A 318 -11.39 16.55 12.16
C GLY A 318 -10.30 17.37 11.46
N GLY A 319 -9.80 16.94 10.30
CA GLY A 319 -8.94 17.76 9.44
C GLY A 319 -9.67 18.44 8.29
N SER A 320 -10.93 18.05 8.06
CA SER A 320 -11.68 18.46 6.89
C SER A 320 -12.32 19.84 7.03
N ARG A 321 -12.70 20.39 5.86
CA ARG A 321 -13.44 21.65 5.75
C ARG A 321 -14.81 21.57 6.43
N ALA A 322 -15.41 20.39 6.52
CA ALA A 322 -16.66 20.18 7.25
C ALA A 322 -16.49 20.45 8.75
N ALA A 323 -15.30 20.22 9.33
CA ALA A 323 -14.96 20.60 10.69
C ALA A 323 -14.36 22.02 10.81
N GLY A 324 -14.45 22.84 9.76
CA GLY A 324 -13.89 24.20 9.71
C GLY A 324 -12.36 24.25 9.65
N LYS A 325 -11.70 23.13 9.31
CA LYS A 325 -10.24 22.99 9.22
C LYS A 325 -9.83 22.73 7.78
N ARG A 326 -8.55 22.97 7.45
CA ARG A 326 -8.03 22.76 6.09
C ARG A 326 -6.64 22.18 6.17
N THR A 327 -6.37 21.20 5.32
CA THR A 327 -5.06 20.59 5.18
C THR A 327 -4.56 20.78 3.76
N HIS A 328 -3.31 21.22 3.63
CA HIS A 328 -2.67 21.43 2.33
C HIS A 328 -1.35 20.67 2.29
N ILE A 329 -0.95 20.24 1.09
CA ILE A 329 0.42 19.87 0.78
C ILE A 329 1.00 20.98 -0.10
N TYR A 330 2.14 21.53 0.27
CA TYR A 330 2.92 22.40 -0.61
C TYR A 330 4.06 21.60 -1.22
N ARG A 331 4.05 21.53 -2.56
CA ARG A 331 5.07 20.84 -3.34
C ARG A 331 5.72 21.83 -4.29
N GLY A 332 7.02 22.08 -4.12
CA GLY A 332 7.72 23.10 -4.88
C GLY A 332 7.03 24.48 -4.81
N GLY A 333 6.46 24.83 -3.64
CA GLY A 333 5.74 26.08 -3.43
C GLY A 333 4.29 26.11 -3.92
N VAL A 334 3.80 25.08 -4.62
CA VAL A 334 2.42 25.03 -5.11
C VAL A 334 1.50 24.38 -4.05
N PRO A 335 0.46 25.09 -3.55
CA PRO A 335 -0.48 24.53 -2.60
C PRO A 335 -1.48 23.56 -3.26
N MET A 336 -1.64 22.39 -2.66
CA MET A 336 -2.64 21.38 -3.01
C MET A 336 -3.55 21.13 -1.80
N GLU A 337 -4.79 21.62 -1.82
CA GLU A 337 -5.76 21.41 -0.72
C GLU A 337 -6.35 19.99 -0.76
N LEU A 338 -6.35 19.29 0.37
CA LEU A 338 -7.07 18.04 0.53
C LEU A 338 -8.55 18.35 0.81
N LEU A 339 -9.38 18.25 -0.22
CA LEU A 339 -10.78 18.73 -0.18
C LEU A 339 -11.71 17.85 0.67
N ASN A 340 -11.52 16.53 0.65
CA ASN A 340 -12.38 15.58 1.34
C ASN A 340 -11.59 14.35 1.83
N THR A 341 -12.25 13.51 2.63
CA THR A 341 -11.66 12.28 3.21
C THR A 341 -11.51 11.15 2.20
N MET A 342 -12.05 11.29 0.98
CA MET A 342 -12.10 10.25 -0.04
C MET A 342 -10.94 10.33 -1.03
N VAL A 343 -10.30 11.49 -1.17
CA VAL A 343 -9.21 11.72 -2.13
C VAL A 343 -7.88 11.80 -1.37
N PRO A 344 -7.14 10.69 -1.27
CA PRO A 344 -5.83 10.70 -0.64
C PRO A 344 -4.77 11.30 -1.56
N MET A 345 -3.67 11.76 -0.98
CA MET A 345 -2.58 12.43 -1.72
C MET A 345 -1.24 11.74 -1.43
N PRO A 346 -0.52 11.24 -2.46
CA PRO A 346 0.81 10.66 -2.27
C PRO A 346 1.80 11.76 -1.88
N LEU A 347 2.60 11.48 -0.85
CA LEU A 347 3.68 12.35 -0.38
C LEU A 347 4.94 12.11 -1.20
N LYS A 348 5.69 13.19 -1.42
CA LYS A 348 7.01 13.19 -2.06
C LYS A 348 8.02 13.86 -1.14
N ASP A 349 9.28 13.47 -1.27
CA ASP A 349 10.38 14.13 -0.56
C ASP A 349 10.31 15.65 -0.73
N GLY A 350 10.48 16.37 0.39
CA GLY A 350 10.40 17.82 0.46
C GLY A 350 8.97 18.41 0.52
N ASP A 351 7.92 17.57 0.55
CA ASP A 351 6.55 18.07 0.71
C ASP A 351 6.34 18.70 2.10
N TYR A 352 5.73 19.88 2.13
CA TYR A 352 5.26 20.50 3.38
C TYR A 352 3.78 20.21 3.60
N ILE A 353 3.46 19.53 4.71
CA ILE A 353 2.11 19.23 5.14
C ILE A 353 1.64 20.33 6.10
N VAL A 354 0.64 21.10 5.71
CA VAL A 354 0.10 22.22 6.50
C VAL A 354 -1.25 21.83 7.10
N LEU A 355 -1.30 21.69 8.42
CA LEU A 355 -2.49 21.33 9.20
C LEU A 355 -3.17 22.58 9.78
N SER A 356 -4.45 22.78 9.46
CA SER A 356 -5.27 23.91 9.93
C SER A 356 -4.57 25.28 9.81
N LYS A 357 -3.84 25.52 8.70
CA LYS A 357 -3.07 26.75 8.38
C LYS A 357 -1.76 26.96 9.17
N PHE A 358 -1.72 26.60 10.45
CA PHE A 358 -0.65 27.04 11.34
C PHE A 358 0.44 26.01 11.62
N VAL A 359 0.11 24.72 11.62
CA VAL A 359 1.09 23.67 11.92
C VAL A 359 1.67 23.13 10.62
N HIS A 360 2.98 23.25 10.44
CA HIS A 360 3.67 22.86 9.20
C HIS A 360 4.64 21.74 9.52
N LEU A 361 4.55 20.66 8.76
CA LEU A 361 5.39 19.49 8.88
C LEU A 361 6.15 19.28 7.57
N LEU A 362 7.45 18.99 7.64
CA LEU A 362 8.25 18.63 6.48
C LEU A 362 8.33 17.10 6.38
N PHE A 363 7.90 16.55 5.25
CA PHE A 363 8.11 15.15 4.91
C PHE A 363 9.41 15.02 4.12
N SER A 364 10.32 14.17 4.60
CA SER A 364 11.56 13.84 3.90
C SER A 364 11.70 12.34 3.76
N GLN A 365 12.03 11.85 2.57
CA GLN A 365 12.24 10.43 2.31
C GLN A 365 13.70 10.07 2.62
N GLU A 366 13.92 8.97 3.33
CA GLU A 366 15.25 8.40 3.51
C GLU A 366 15.54 7.50 2.30
N ASP A 367 16.68 7.73 1.64
CA ASP A 367 17.14 6.95 0.48
C ASP A 367 17.63 5.54 0.84
#